data_AF-A0A967HFP8-F1
#
_entry.id   AF-A0A967HFP8-F1
#
_cell.length_a   1.000
_cell.length_b   1.000
_cell.length_c   1.000
_cell.angle_alpha   90.00
_cell.angle_beta   90.00
_cell.angle_gamma   90.00
#
_symmetry.space_group_name_H-M   'P 1'
#
loop_
_entity.id
_entity.type
_entity.pdbx_description
1 polymer ?
#
loop_
_entity_poly.entity_id
_entity_poly.type
_entity_poly.pdbx_seq_one_letter_code
_entity_poly.pdbx_strand_id
1 'polypeptide(L)' 'VLDEADEPEEDVEDRLLAEQINRALDQLNPRDAKVVRLYFGLDGGETHTLEEIGNMLGVTRERVRQLELESFAA' A
#
# COMPACT_ATOMS: atom_id res chain seq x y z
N VAL A 1 25.88 -22.20 0.59
CA VAL A 1 24.69 -21.39 0.85
C VAL A 1 24.10 -21.20 -0.52
N LEU A 2 23.02 -21.92 -0.81
CA LEU A 2 22.38 -21.85 -2.12
C LEU A 2 21.85 -20.42 -2.23
N ASP A 3 22.40 -19.70 -3.20
CA ASP A 3 21.81 -18.48 -3.72
C ASP A 3 20.52 -18.96 -4.42
N GLU A 4 19.43 -19.04 -3.66
CA GLU A 4 18.07 -18.99 -4.20
C GLU A 4 17.98 -17.61 -4.85
N ALA A 5 18.56 -17.48 -6.04
CA ALA A 5 18.09 -16.49 -6.98
C ALA A 5 16.64 -16.89 -7.23
N ASP A 6 15.71 -16.08 -6.73
CA ASP A 6 14.29 -16.17 -7.00
C ASP A 6 14.14 -16.60 -8.48
N GLU A 7 13.42 -17.70 -8.74
CA GLU A 7 13.35 -18.23 -10.09
C GLU A 7 12.85 -17.11 -11.02
N PRO A 8 13.38 -16.94 -12.24
CA PRO A 8 13.05 -15.79 -13.10
C PRO A 8 11.55 -15.68 -13.41
N GLU A 9 10.79 -16.76 -13.18
CA GLU A 9 9.34 -16.83 -13.26
C GLU A 9 8.68 -16.21 -12.01
N GLU A 10 9.18 -16.49 -10.81
CA GLU A 10 8.75 -15.89 -9.53
C GLU A 10 8.99 -14.37 -9.52
N ASP A 11 10.16 -13.93 -9.98
CA ASP A 11 10.50 -12.51 -10.17
C ASP A 11 9.51 -11.79 -11.09
N VAL A 12 9.05 -12.46 -12.16
CA VAL A 12 8.10 -11.89 -13.11
C VAL A 12 6.70 -11.82 -12.50
N GLU A 13 6.27 -12.84 -11.77
CA GLU A 13 4.98 -12.86 -11.08
C GLU A 13 4.88 -11.75 -10.04
N ASP A 14 5.90 -11.60 -9.19
CA ASP A 14 5.97 -10.55 -8.18
C ASP A 14 5.95 -9.15 -8.80
N ARG A 15 6.67 -8.97 -9.92
CA ARG A 15 6.64 -7.70 -10.65
C ARG A 15 5.26 -7.40 -11.24
N LEU A 16 4.60 -8.40 -11.84
CA LEU A 16 3.26 -8.24 -12.39
C LEU A 16 2.21 -7.96 -11.31
N LEU A 17 2.37 -8.55 -10.13
CA LEU A 17 1.53 -8.28 -8.97
C LEU A 17 1.73 -6.85 -8.47
N ALA A 18 2.98 -6.41 -8.29
CA ALA A 18 3.30 -5.05 -7.90
C ALA A 18 2.77 -4.01 -8.91
N GLU A 19 2.88 -4.28 -10.22
CA GLU A 19 2.31 -3.44 -11.27
C GLU A 19 0.77 -3.37 -11.20
N GLN A 20 0.08 -4.46 -10.85
CA GLN A 20 -1.37 -4.47 -10.66
C GLN A 20 -1.80 -3.68 -9.42
N ILE A 21 -1.11 -3.86 -8.30
CA ILE A 21 -1.35 -3.11 -7.07
C ILE A 21 -1.16 -1.61 -7.33
N ASN A 22 -0.07 -1.22 -7.98
CA ASN A 22 0.17 0.19 -8.31
C ASN A 22 -0.93 0.78 -9.20
N ARG A 23 -1.39 0.04 -10.23
CA ARG A 23 -2.51 0.46 -11.08
C ARG A 23 -3.84 0.60 -10.32
N ALA A 24 -4.07 -0.22 -9.30
CA ALA A 24 -5.24 -0.07 -8.43
C ALA A 24 -5.12 1.19 -7.56
N LEU A 25 -3.94 1.43 -6.98
CA LEU A 25 -3.67 2.61 -6.16
C LEU A 25 -3.73 3.92 -6.96
N ASP A 26 -3.37 3.91 -8.24
CA ASP A 26 -3.45 5.08 -9.14
C ASP A 26 -4.90 5.54 -9.41
N GLN A 27 -5.90 4.70 -9.13
CA GLN A 27 -7.32 5.07 -9.22
C GLN A 27 -7.81 5.81 -7.97
N LEU A 28 -7.06 5.72 -6.86
CA LEU A 28 -7.34 6.46 -5.63
C LEU A 28 -6.79 7.88 -5.75
N ASN A 29 -7.34 8.80 -4.96
CA ASN A 29 -6.71 10.11 -4.84
C ASN A 29 -5.33 9.96 -4.15
N PRO A 30 -4.39 10.90 -4.35
CA PRO A 30 -3.02 10.76 -3.86
C PRO A 30 -2.91 10.58 -2.33
N ARG A 31 -3.88 11.08 -1.57
CA ARG A 31 -3.89 10.96 -0.11
C ARG A 31 -4.28 9.55 0.31
N ASP A 32 -5.27 8.98 -0.36
CA ASP A 32 -5.84 7.66 -0.08
C ASP A 32 -4.87 6.57 -0.49
N ALA A 33 -4.29 6.68 -1.69
CA ALA A 33 -3.20 5.83 -2.13
C ALA A 33 -2.05 5.80 -1.09
N LYS A 34 -1.72 6.97 -0.51
CA LYS A 34 -0.68 7.06 0.52
C LYS A 34 -1.08 6.41 1.85
N VAL A 35 -2.34 6.50 2.26
CA VAL A 35 -2.86 5.77 3.43
C VAL A 35 -2.72 4.27 3.22
N VAL A 36 -3.16 3.76 2.07
CA VAL A 36 -3.12 2.33 1.74
C VAL A 36 -1.67 1.82 1.67
N ARG A 37 -0.76 2.57 1.04
CA ARG A 37 0.67 2.23 0.98
C ARG A 37 1.30 2.11 2.37
N LEU A 38 1.02 3.05 3.27
CA LEU A 38 1.54 3.04 4.64
C LEU A 38 0.92 1.93 5.50
N TYR A 39 -0.39 1.67 5.34
CA TYR A 39 -1.08 0.67 6.12
C TYR A 39 -0.61 -0.75 5.80
N PHE A 40 -0.39 -1.04 4.51
CA PHE A 40 0.04 -2.36 4.04
C PHE A 40 1.55 -2.49 3.80
N GLY A 41 2.35 -1.45 4.03
CA GLY A 41 3.80 -1.49 3.85
C GLY A 41 4.25 -1.65 2.40
N LEU A 42 3.46 -1.17 1.42
CA LEU A 42 3.63 -1.48 0.00
C LEU A 42 4.86 -0.83 -0.66
N ASP A 43 5.46 0.18 -0.02
CA ASP A 43 6.64 0.88 -0.53
C ASP A 43 7.95 0.34 0.11
N GLY A 44 7.96 -0.93 0.54
CA GLY A 44 9.12 -1.57 1.16
C GLY A 44 9.42 -1.10 2.59
N GLY A 45 8.44 -0.45 3.22
CA GLY A 45 8.47 0.00 4.62
C GLY A 45 7.67 -0.90 5.55
N GLU A 46 7.76 -0.63 6.85
CA GLU A 46 6.91 -1.30 7.84
C GLU A 46 5.44 -0.88 7.71
N THR A 47 4.54 -1.76 8.14
CA THR A 47 3.11 -1.42 8.23
C THR A 47 2.89 -0.41 9.36
N HIS A 48 2.00 0.54 9.13
CA HIS A 48 1.64 1.56 10.12
C HIS A 48 0.18 1.41 10.56
N THR A 49 -0.09 1.71 11.83
CA THR A 49 -1.45 1.79 12.34
C THR A 49 -2.18 3.03 11.80
N LEU A 50 -3.52 3.00 11.73
CA LEU A 50 -4.31 4.17 11.32
C LEU A 50 -4.06 5.41 12.21
N GLU A 51 -3.64 5.21 13.46
CA GLU A 51 -3.28 6.29 14.38
C GLU A 51 -1.94 6.93 13.99
N GLU A 52 -0.91 6.13 13.73
CA GLU A 52 0.39 6.61 13.23
C GLU A 52 0.23 7.30 11.87
N ILE A 53 -0.57 6.73 10.97
CA ILE A 53 -0.89 7.32 9.67
C ILE A 53 -1.61 8.66 9.84
N GLY A 54 -2.57 8.74 10.76
CA GLY A 54 -3.24 9.99 11.10
C GLY A 54 -2.26 11.06 11.56
N ASN A 55 -1.34 10.70 12.47
CA ASN A 55 -0.29 11.60 12.95
C ASN A 55 0.65 12.05 11.82
N MET A 56 1.06 11.15 10.93
CA MET A 56 1.93 11.47 9.78
C MET A 56 1.26 12.37 8.74
N LEU A 57 -0.05 12.21 8.52
CA LEU A 57 -0.81 12.94 7.51
C LEU A 57 -1.55 14.17 8.06
N GLY A 58 -1.37 14.47 9.36
CA GLY A 58 -2.02 15.59 10.04
C GLY A 58 -3.55 15.49 10.06
N VAL A 59 -4.09 14.26 10.17
CA VAL A 59 -5.53 13.99 10.20
C VAL A 59 -5.92 13.12 11.37
N THR A 60 -7.18 13.24 11.78
CA THR A 60 -7.73 12.38 12.81
C THR A 60 -7.85 10.94 12.31
N ARG A 61 -7.75 9.96 13.22
CA ARG A 61 -7.97 8.53 12.92
C ARG A 61 -9.28 8.28 12.18
N GLU A 62 -10.34 8.99 12.56
CA GLU A 62 -11.65 8.87 11.90
C GLU A 62 -11.59 9.30 10.44
N ARG A 63 -10.80 10.34 10.13
CA ARG A 63 -10.59 10.73 8.73
C ARG A 63 -9.84 9.63 7.98
N VAL A 64 -8.80 9.01 8.56
CA VAL A 64 -8.10 7.89 7.92
C VAL A 64 -9.05 6.71 7.64
N ARG A 65 -9.91 6.36 8.61
CA ARG A 65 -10.94 5.32 8.43
C ARG A 65 -11.92 5.64 7.30
N GLN A 66 -12.33 6.90 7.17
CA GLN A 66 -13.21 7.33 6.07
C GLN A 66 -12.51 7.18 4.72
N LEU A 67 -11.25 7.59 4.62
CA LEU A 67 -10.46 7.42 3.38
C LEU A 67 -10.30 5.94 3.01
N GLU A 68 -10.08 5.07 4.00
CA GLU A 68 -10.06 3.62 3.81
C GLU A 68 -11.40 3.10 3.24
N LEU A 69 -12.52 3.50 3.84
CA LEU A 69 -13.85 3.12 3.37
C LEU A 69 -14.14 3.66 1.96
N GLU A 70 -13.81 4.92 1.68
CA GLU A 70 -13.97 5.54 0.35
C GLU A 70 -13.10 4.84 -0.71
N SER A 71 -11.90 4.39 -0.33
CA SER A 71 -10.97 3.67 -1.22
C SER A 71 -11.45 2.28 -1.60
N PHE A 72 -12.10 1.57 -0.67
CA PHE A 72 -12.60 0.20 -0.88
C PHE A 72 -14.08 0.15 -1.31
N ALA A 73 -14.78 1.29 -1.37
CA ALA A 73 -16.20 1.34 -1.72
C ALA A 73 -16.52 1.51 -3.22
N ALA A 74 -15.53 1.33 -4.11
CA ALA A 74 -15.71 1.43 -5.57
C ALA A 74 -15.77 0.05 -6.24
#